data_AF-A0A7U6QN33-F1
#
_entry.id   AF-A0A7U6QN33-F1
#
_cell.length_a   1.000
_cell.length_b   1.000
_cell.length_c   1.000
_cell.angle_alpha   90.00
_cell.angle_beta   90.00
_cell.angle_gamma   90.00
#
_symmetry.space_group_name_H-M   'P 1'
#
loop_
_entity.id
_entity.type
_entity.pdbx_description
1 polymer ?
#
loop_
_entity_poly.entity_id
_entity_poly.type
_entity_poly.pdbx_seq_one_letter_code
_entity_poly.pdbx_strand_id
1 'polypeptide(L)'
;MWWGLDYTMRQQTTLFIIATAFGVFMAFNIGGNDVANSFGTSVGAGTLTIPQALGIAAIFEVSGAVLAGGEVTDTIRSGIVDLDGLSVEPNQFIYVMLSALFAAAFWLLFATKKVCQCRPPMRLLAAWWVAPSCWVSR
;
A
#
# COMPACT_ATOMS: atom_id res chain seq x y z
N MET A 1 -11.85 2.16 14.33
CA MET A 1 -11.52 3.61 14.42
C MET A 1 -11.78 4.17 15.82
N TRP A 2 -12.91 3.85 16.47
CA TRP A 2 -13.22 4.32 17.83
C TRP A 2 -12.18 3.87 18.87
N TRP A 3 -11.75 2.61 18.85
CA TRP A 3 -10.68 2.12 19.73
C TRP A 3 -9.32 2.84 19.52
N GLY A 4 -9.07 3.38 18.34
CA GLY A 4 -7.79 4.01 17.96
C GLY A 4 -7.63 5.42 18.51
N LEU A 5 -8.75 6.11 18.69
CA LEU A 5 -8.80 7.49 19.17
C LEU A 5 -8.51 7.60 20.68
N ASP A 6 -8.77 6.52 21.42
CA ASP A 6 -8.47 6.45 22.84
C ASP A 6 -6.94 6.36 23.09
N TYR A 7 -6.18 5.73 22.19
CA TYR A 7 -4.71 5.71 22.25
C TYR A 7 -4.06 7.08 22.02
N THR A 8 -4.76 8.01 21.38
CA THR A 8 -4.28 9.38 21.11
C THR A 8 -4.87 10.43 22.05
N MET A 9 -5.58 10.01 23.11
CA MET A 9 -6.27 10.88 24.09
C MET A 9 -7.09 12.00 23.42
N ARG A 10 -7.68 11.73 22.24
CA ARG A 10 -8.34 12.70 21.33
C ARG A 10 -7.54 13.94 20.94
N GLN A 11 -6.28 14.06 21.35
CA GLN A 11 -5.49 15.29 21.22
C GLN A 11 -5.07 15.56 19.76
N GLN A 12 -4.86 14.50 18.98
CA GLN A 12 -4.45 14.57 17.56
C GLN A 12 -5.39 13.78 16.63
N THR A 13 -6.70 13.87 16.90
CA THR A 13 -7.76 13.16 16.15
C THR A 13 -7.67 13.39 14.63
N THR A 14 -7.40 14.63 14.19
CA THR A 14 -7.30 14.98 12.77
C THR A 14 -6.14 14.26 12.07
N LEU A 15 -4.96 14.24 12.70
CA LEU A 15 -3.79 13.56 12.14
C LEU A 15 -4.00 12.05 12.08
N PHE A 16 -4.63 11.47 13.10
CA PHE A 16 -4.96 10.04 13.11
C PHE A 16 -5.90 9.64 11.98
N ILE A 17 -6.94 10.45 11.72
CA ILE A 17 -7.89 10.21 10.62
C ILE A 17 -7.17 10.32 9.27
N ILE A 18 -6.37 11.36 9.08
CA ILE A 18 -5.62 11.58 7.82
C ILE A 18 -4.59 10.46 7.59
N ALA A 19 -3.83 10.07 8.63
CA ALA A 19 -2.85 8.99 8.57
C ALA A 19 -3.52 7.66 8.21
N THR A 20 -4.66 7.36 8.81
CA THR A 20 -5.43 6.14 8.51
C THR A 20 -5.94 6.17 7.06
N ALA A 21 -6.46 7.30 6.59
CA ALA A 21 -6.95 7.43 5.22
C ALA A 21 -5.83 7.22 4.19
N PHE A 22 -4.66 7.86 4.38
CA PHE A 22 -3.50 7.66 3.51
C PHE A 22 -2.92 6.25 3.62
N GLY A 23 -2.89 5.66 4.82
CA GLY A 23 -2.44 4.28 5.04
C GLY A 23 -3.30 3.27 4.29
N VAL A 24 -4.63 3.40 4.37
CA VAL A 24 -5.57 2.54 3.61
C VAL A 24 -5.39 2.74 2.10
N PHE A 25 -5.27 3.99 1.65
CA PHE A 25 -5.02 4.27 0.24
C PHE A 25 -3.72 3.62 -0.25
N MET A 26 -2.63 3.74 0.51
CA MET A 26 -1.33 3.18 0.16
C MET A 26 -1.36 1.64 0.17
N ALA A 27 -1.92 1.02 1.22
CA ALA A 27 -2.08 -0.43 1.31
C ALA A 27 -2.88 -0.99 0.13
N PHE A 28 -3.92 -0.28 -0.31
CA PHE A 28 -4.69 -0.66 -1.50
C PHE A 28 -3.84 -0.62 -2.78
N ASN A 29 -2.98 0.40 -2.94
CA ASN A 29 -2.10 0.51 -4.10
C ASN A 29 -1.01 -0.58 -4.11
N ILE A 30 -0.40 -0.89 -2.97
CA ILE A 30 0.60 -1.97 -2.88
C ILE A 30 -0.05 -3.34 -3.14
N GLY A 31 -1.14 -3.66 -2.45
CA GLY A 31 -1.80 -4.97 -2.59
C GLY A 31 -2.20 -5.28 -4.05
N GLY A 32 -2.70 -4.29 -4.78
CA GLY A 32 -3.01 -4.46 -6.21
C GLY A 32 -1.78 -4.76 -7.08
N ASN A 33 -0.63 -4.17 -6.77
CA ASN A 33 0.64 -4.41 -7.48
C ASN A 33 1.25 -5.78 -7.13
N ASP A 34 1.17 -6.20 -5.88
CA ASP A 34 1.75 -7.46 -5.42
C ASP A 34 0.98 -8.67 -5.97
N VAL A 35 -0.35 -8.57 -6.03
CA VAL A 35 -1.20 -9.60 -6.65
C VAL A 35 -0.94 -9.71 -8.15
N ALA A 36 -0.71 -8.59 -8.83
CA ALA A 36 -0.33 -8.59 -10.24
C ALA A 36 0.98 -9.32 -10.50
N ASN A 37 1.99 -9.05 -9.68
CA ASN A 37 3.31 -9.63 -9.83
C ASN A 37 3.33 -11.13 -9.50
N SER A 38 2.56 -11.54 -8.48
CA SER A 38 2.55 -12.91 -7.98
C SER A 38 1.62 -13.84 -8.75
N PHE A 39 0.46 -13.35 -9.18
CA PHE A 39 -0.56 -14.15 -9.87
C PHE A 39 -0.67 -13.88 -11.37
N GLY A 40 0.10 -12.93 -11.92
CA GLY A 40 0.06 -12.57 -13.33
C GLY A 40 0.36 -13.74 -14.28
N THR A 41 1.41 -14.52 -14.00
CA THR A 41 1.78 -15.68 -14.84
C THR A 41 0.77 -16.82 -14.75
N SER A 42 0.23 -17.07 -13.56
CA SER A 42 -0.75 -18.14 -13.32
C SER A 42 -2.11 -17.86 -13.96
N VAL A 43 -2.54 -16.59 -13.97
CA VAL A 43 -3.75 -16.16 -14.66
C VAL A 43 -3.53 -16.13 -16.18
N GLY A 44 -2.30 -15.82 -16.64
CA GLY A 44 -1.95 -15.77 -18.07
C GLY A 44 -1.81 -17.13 -18.72
N ALA A 45 -1.34 -18.10 -17.96
CA ALA A 45 -1.31 -19.50 -18.37
C ALA A 45 -2.70 -20.18 -18.32
N GLY A 46 -3.76 -19.45 -17.95
CA GLY A 46 -5.12 -20.00 -17.82
C GLY A 46 -5.29 -21.00 -16.68
N THR A 47 -4.33 -21.10 -15.76
CA THR A 47 -4.37 -22.03 -14.63
C THR A 47 -5.35 -21.58 -13.55
N LEU A 48 -5.49 -20.26 -13.36
CA LEU A 48 -6.38 -19.64 -12.37
C LEU A 48 -7.22 -18.54 -13.03
N THR A 49 -8.50 -18.46 -12.67
CA THR A 49 -9.34 -17.33 -13.07
C THR A 49 -9.06 -16.11 -12.19
N ILE A 50 -9.26 -14.90 -12.74
CA ILE A 50 -9.08 -13.63 -12.01
C ILE A 50 -9.78 -13.62 -10.63
N PRO A 51 -11.08 -13.97 -10.49
CA PRO A 51 -11.73 -13.93 -9.18
C PRO A 51 -11.16 -14.94 -8.18
N GLN A 52 -10.69 -16.10 -8.65
CA GLN A 52 -10.04 -17.10 -7.78
C GLN A 52 -8.69 -16.61 -7.27
N ALA A 53 -7.87 -16.02 -8.15
CA ALA A 53 -6.58 -15.47 -7.78
C ALA A 53 -6.72 -14.33 -6.74
N LEU A 54 -7.68 -13.42 -6.94
CA LEU A 54 -7.98 -12.34 -5.98
C LEU A 54 -8.45 -12.88 -4.61
N GLY A 55 -9.27 -13.92 -4.59
CA GLY A 55 -9.75 -14.52 -3.34
C GLY A 55 -8.63 -15.16 -2.51
N ILE A 56 -7.73 -15.91 -3.17
CA ILE A 56 -6.56 -16.51 -2.53
C ILE A 56 -5.62 -15.42 -2.04
N ALA A 57 -5.30 -14.45 -2.89
CA ALA A 57 -4.44 -13.33 -2.53
C ALA A 57 -4.96 -12.58 -1.30
N ALA A 58 -6.25 -12.24 -1.25
CA ALA A 58 -6.81 -11.49 -0.12
C ALA A 58 -6.61 -12.22 1.22
N ILE A 59 -6.78 -13.55 1.25
CA ILE A 59 -6.61 -14.33 2.49
C ILE A 59 -5.14 -14.35 2.92
N PHE A 60 -4.23 -14.66 1.99
CA PHE A 60 -2.81 -14.81 2.31
C PHE A 60 -2.13 -13.46 2.61
N GLU A 61 -2.46 -12.39 1.88
CA GLU A 61 -1.93 -11.04 2.11
C GLU A 61 -2.38 -10.49 3.46
N VAL A 62 -3.67 -10.61 3.79
CA VAL A 62 -4.19 -10.15 5.10
C VAL A 62 -3.61 -10.99 6.23
N SER A 63 -3.49 -12.31 6.05
CA SER A 63 -2.89 -13.19 7.06
C SER A 63 -1.41 -12.86 7.29
N GLY A 64 -0.64 -12.63 6.21
CA GLY A 64 0.76 -12.20 6.30
C GLY A 64 0.91 -10.85 7.01
N ALA A 65 0.07 -9.88 6.68
CA ALA A 65 0.07 -8.57 7.32
C ALA A 65 -0.25 -8.66 8.84
N VAL A 66 -1.17 -9.53 9.26
CA VAL A 66 -1.52 -9.72 10.67
C VAL A 66 -0.42 -10.45 11.44
N LEU A 67 0.20 -11.47 10.83
CA LEU A 67 1.19 -12.31 11.51
C LEU A 67 2.58 -11.69 11.56
N ALA A 68 3.02 -11.04 10.48
CA ALA A 68 4.40 -10.55 10.33
C ALA A 68 4.50 -9.02 10.21
N GLY A 69 3.38 -8.29 10.10
CA GLY A 69 3.41 -6.84 9.88
C GLY A 69 4.00 -6.03 11.06
N GLY A 70 3.89 -6.55 12.29
CA GLY A 70 4.43 -5.88 13.48
C GLY A 70 5.95 -5.77 13.44
N GLU A 71 6.65 -6.87 13.16
CA GLU A 71 8.11 -6.93 13.11
C GLU A 71 8.70 -6.08 11.98
N VAL A 72 8.04 -6.06 10.81
CA VAL A 72 8.42 -5.21 9.67
C VAL A 72 8.23 -3.73 10.02
N THR A 73 7.11 -3.37 10.65
CA THR A 73 6.84 -1.98 11.03
C THR A 73 7.83 -1.50 12.10
N ASP A 74 8.18 -2.36 13.05
CA ASP A 74 9.19 -2.07 14.07
C ASP A 74 10.56 -1.82 13.43
N THR A 75 10.94 -2.63 12.44
CA THR A 75 12.19 -2.45 11.70
C THR A 75 12.18 -1.15 10.87
N ILE A 76 11.05 -0.78 10.27
CA ILE A 76 10.94 0.48 9.50
C ILE A 76 11.09 1.70 10.42
N ARG A 77 10.43 1.70 11.59
CA ARG A 77 10.47 2.87 12.50
C ARG A 77 11.84 3.07 13.14
N SER A 78 12.56 2.00 13.49
CA SER A 78 13.83 2.09 14.23
C SER A 78 15.07 1.86 13.37
N GLY A 79 14.95 1.12 12.27
CA GLY A 79 16.08 0.78 11.40
C GLY A 79 16.34 1.79 10.28
N ILE A 80 15.34 2.62 9.92
CA ILE A 80 15.49 3.63 8.85
C ILE A 80 15.63 5.04 9.43
N VAL A 81 14.96 5.34 10.54
CA VAL A 81 15.02 6.66 11.19
C VAL A 81 15.75 6.53 12.52
N ASP A 82 16.99 6.99 12.57
CA ASP A 82 17.78 7.03 13.80
C ASP A 82 17.26 8.11 14.74
N LEU A 83 16.68 7.68 15.86
CA LEU A 83 16.12 8.56 16.90
C LEU A 83 17.13 8.88 18.01
N ASP A 84 18.25 8.16 18.09
CA ASP A 84 19.23 8.35 19.16
C ASP A 84 20.09 9.60 18.92
N GLY A 85 20.26 10.02 17.66
CA GLY A 85 21.02 11.22 17.28
C GLY A 85 20.19 12.50 17.07
N LEU A 86 18.87 12.40 17.01
CA LEU A 86 17.98 13.53 16.71
C LEU A 86 17.02 13.75 17.89
N SER A 87 17.11 14.90 18.55
CA SER A 87 16.13 15.37 19.54
C SER A 87 14.81 15.77 18.85
N VAL A 88 14.15 14.82 18.21
CA VAL A 88 12.90 15.02 17.47
C VAL A 88 11.74 14.94 18.45
N GLU A 89 10.92 15.99 18.48
CA GLU A 89 9.67 15.93 19.22
C GLU A 89 8.76 14.86 18.57
N PRO A 90 8.00 14.05 19.34
CA PRO A 90 7.12 13.01 18.78
C PRO A 90 6.21 13.49 17.65
N ASN A 91 5.80 14.76 17.68
CA ASN A 91 5.00 15.40 16.63
C ASN A 91 5.75 15.52 15.29
N GLN A 92 7.03 15.85 15.33
CA GLN A 92 7.86 15.96 14.13
C GLN A 92 8.10 14.59 13.49
N PHE A 93 8.23 13.54 14.30
CA PHE A 93 8.34 12.17 13.80
C PHE A 93 7.09 11.73 13.01
N ILE A 94 5.89 12.09 13.48
CA ILE A 94 4.63 11.81 12.78
C ILE A 94 4.61 12.50 11.41
N TYR A 95 5.06 13.75 11.30
CA TYR A 95 5.11 14.45 10.02
C TYR A 95 6.10 13.82 9.03
N VAL A 96 7.25 13.33 9.50
CA VAL A 96 8.22 12.62 8.66
C VAL A 96 7.60 11.34 8.10
N MET A 97 6.97 10.52 8.95
CA MET A 97 6.30 9.29 8.52
C MET A 97 5.14 9.56 7.54
N LEU A 98 4.34 10.60 7.78
CA LEU A 98 3.26 11.03 6.88
C LEU A 98 3.78 11.49 5.51
N SER A 99 4.87 12.25 5.48
CA SER A 99 5.47 12.70 4.22
C SER A 99 6.07 11.54 3.42
N ALA A 100 6.68 10.56 4.08
CA ALA A 100 7.14 9.32 3.45
C ALA A 100 5.97 8.52 2.83
N LEU A 101 4.86 8.37 3.56
CA LEU A 101 3.62 7.75 3.05
C LEU A 101 3.09 8.46 1.81
N PHE A 102 3.04 9.79 1.83
CA PHE A 102 2.57 10.58 0.68
C PHE A 102 3.50 10.45 -0.52
N ALA A 103 4.82 10.51 -0.31
CA ALA A 103 5.81 10.35 -1.36
C ALA A 103 5.74 8.97 -2.02
N ALA A 104 5.62 7.90 -1.22
CA ALA A 104 5.46 6.53 -1.71
C ALA A 104 4.16 6.37 -2.52
N ALA A 105 3.04 6.86 -2.00
CA ALA A 105 1.75 6.83 -2.70
C ALA A 105 1.79 7.60 -4.02
N PHE A 106 2.41 8.77 -4.03
CA PHE A 106 2.59 9.57 -5.24
C PHE A 106 3.45 8.85 -6.29
N TRP A 107 4.56 8.24 -5.87
CA TRP A 107 5.46 7.52 -6.76
C TRP A 107 4.81 6.26 -7.35
N LEU A 108 4.07 5.48 -6.54
CA LEU A 108 3.33 4.31 -7.01
C LEU A 108 2.25 4.71 -8.03
N LEU A 109 1.51 5.79 -7.78
CA LEU A 109 0.54 6.32 -8.73
C LEU A 109 1.19 6.77 -10.04
N PHE A 110 2.35 7.44 -9.95
CA PHE A 110 3.09 7.89 -11.12
C PHE A 110 3.65 6.72 -11.95
N ALA A 111 4.27 5.74 -11.31
CA ALA A 111 4.81 4.55 -11.95
C ALA A 111 3.69 3.77 -12.67
N THR A 112 2.55 3.60 -12.02
CA THR A 112 1.37 2.96 -12.62
C THR A 112 0.89 3.70 -13.87
N LYS A 113 0.84 5.04 -13.84
CA LYS A 113 0.47 5.85 -15.01
C LYS A 113 1.48 5.75 -16.15
N LYS A 114 2.78 5.69 -15.87
CA LYS A 114 3.84 5.59 -16.89
C LYS A 114 3.87 4.21 -17.55
N VAL A 115 3.72 3.13 -16.77
CA VAL A 115 3.65 1.75 -17.29
C VAL A 115 2.43 1.58 -18.20
N CYS A 116 1.29 2.18 -17.85
CA CYS A 116 0.09 2.15 -18.67
C CYS A 116 0.20 2.96 -19.99
N GLN A 117 1.20 3.85 -20.11
CA GLN A 117 1.38 4.69 -21.31
C GLN A 117 2.07 3.96 -22.48
N CYS A 118 2.72 2.81 -22.23
CA CYS A 118 3.40 2.03 -23.27
C CYS A 118 2.47 1.14 -24.13
N ARG A 119 1.13 1.16 -23.94
CA ARG A 119 0.18 0.39 -24.76
C ARG A 119 -1.19 1.09 -24.89
N PRO A 120 -1.50 1.80 -25.99
CA PRO A 120 -2.77 2.49 -26.16
C PRO A 120 -3.78 1.55 -26.84
N PRO A 121 -4.85 1.10 -26.15
CA PRO A 121 -6.16 1.71 -26.46
C PRO A 121 -7.20 1.77 -25.32
N MET A 122 -6.92 1.34 -24.08
CA MET A 122 -7.97 1.29 -23.02
C MET A 122 -7.95 2.50 -22.08
N ARG A 123 -8.07 3.69 -22.68
CA ARG A 123 -8.35 4.93 -21.96
C ARG A 123 -9.85 5.00 -21.69
N LEU A 124 -10.26 4.85 -20.43
CA LEU A 124 -11.32 5.63 -19.74
C LEU A 124 -12.05 4.85 -18.64
N LEU A 125 -11.92 3.52 -18.55
CA LEU A 125 -12.44 2.75 -17.40
C LEU A 125 -11.33 2.12 -16.54
N ALA A 126 -10.07 2.15 -16.98
CA ALA A 126 -8.91 1.59 -16.26
C ALA A 126 -8.26 2.56 -15.25
N ALA A 127 -8.79 3.78 -15.08
CA ALA A 127 -8.08 4.86 -14.39
C ALA A 127 -8.10 4.77 -12.85
N TRP A 128 -8.88 3.86 -12.24
CA TRP A 128 -9.04 3.84 -10.79
C TRP A 128 -8.99 2.46 -10.12
N TRP A 129 -8.76 1.35 -10.86
CA TRP A 129 -8.77 0.04 -10.19
C TRP A 129 -7.87 -1.08 -10.73
N VAL A 130 -7.35 -1.06 -11.97
CA VAL A 130 -6.82 -2.32 -12.55
C VAL A 130 -5.72 -2.08 -13.55
N ALA A 131 -4.48 -2.44 -13.23
CA ALA A 131 -3.57 -2.94 -14.24
C ALA A 131 -2.68 -4.13 -13.79
N PRO A 132 -3.18 -5.13 -13.02
CA PRO A 132 -2.54 -6.45 -13.03
C PRO A 132 -2.55 -7.12 -14.41
N SER A 133 -3.59 -6.84 -15.22
CA SER A 133 -3.84 -7.57 -16.46
C SER A 133 -2.97 -7.13 -17.65
N CYS A 134 -2.16 -6.07 -17.54
CA CYS A 134 -1.27 -5.66 -18.63
C CYS A 134 0.03 -6.49 -18.74
N TRP A 135 0.34 -7.32 -17.74
CA TRP A 135 1.49 -8.24 -17.75
C TRP A 135 1.14 -9.67 -18.17
N VAL A 136 -0.15 -9.96 -18.34
CA VAL A 136 -0.70 -11.32 -18.48
C VAL A 136 -0.93 -11.69 -19.96
N SER A 137 -0.18 -11.07 -20.88
CA SER A 137 -0.27 -11.37 -22.32
C SER A 137 1.11 -11.40 -23.00
N ARG A 138 2.11 -11.98 -22.34
CA ARG A 138 3.20 -12.65 -23.05
C ARG A 138 3.34 -14.07 -22.52
#